data_AF-A0A1B0ANN4-F1
#
_entry.id   AF-A0A1B0ANN4-F1
#
_cell.length_a   1.000
_cell.length_b   1.000
_cell.length_c   1.000
_cell.angle_alpha   90.00
_cell.angle_beta   90.00
_cell.angle_gamma   90.00
#
_symmetry.space_group_name_H-M   'P 1'
#
loop_
_entity.id
_entity.type
_entity.pdbx_description
1 polymer ?
#
loop_
_entity_poly.entity_id
_entity_poly.type
_entity_poly.pdbx_seq_one_letter_code
_entity_poly.pdbx_strand_id
1 'polypeptide(L)'
;MPETEYEFITKEWLQSELRAVSASSSLRDAKNLIIMDCRSSHEFSECHIRSAVNFSIPSIMLRRLAAGKIDLLSTIKSSELKERIQNGYKVSLIVLYNDVGVNTGSVTITSTDTNISNLPNDQSSSMDYLGSNNTDLTGSDSTINVLYKRLKQDGCRVVSLQVNRIISVIYEWWGIV
;
A
#
# COMPACT_ATOMS: atom_id res chain seq x y z
N MET A 1 -14.54 -2.80 12.57
CA MET A 1 -13.20 -3.44 12.56
C MET A 1 -12.21 -2.40 13.03
N PRO A 2 -11.23 -2.71 13.90
CA PRO A 2 -10.25 -1.72 14.32
C PRO A 2 -9.46 -1.27 13.09
N GLU A 3 -9.31 0.04 12.94
CA GLU A 3 -8.44 0.65 11.94
C GLU A 3 -7.05 0.05 12.15
N THR A 4 -6.51 -0.57 11.11
CA THR A 4 -5.19 -1.21 11.22
C THR A 4 -4.18 -0.11 11.09
N GLU A 5 -3.65 0.36 12.22
CA GLU A 5 -2.64 1.40 12.27
C GLU A 5 -1.39 0.87 11.56
N TYR A 6 -1.12 1.40 10.37
CA TYR A 6 0.09 1.06 9.64
C TYR A 6 1.29 1.72 10.31
N GLU A 7 2.39 1.00 10.41
CA GLU A 7 3.67 1.59 10.74
C GLU A 7 4.20 2.28 9.48
N PHE A 8 4.31 3.61 9.52
CA PHE A 8 4.75 4.41 8.38
C PHE A 8 6.22 4.81 8.51
N ILE A 9 6.90 4.88 7.36
CA ILE A 9 8.22 5.52 7.23
C ILE A 9 8.14 6.72 6.30
N THR A 10 9.00 7.72 6.53
CA THR A 10 9.11 8.89 5.67
C THR A 10 10.01 8.61 4.47
N LYS A 11 9.86 9.42 3.41
CA LYS A 11 10.74 9.34 2.23
C LYS A 11 12.20 9.62 2.58
N GLU A 12 12.47 10.53 3.52
CA GLU A 12 13.83 10.91 3.93
C GLU A 12 14.54 9.77 4.64
N TRP A 13 13.81 9.02 5.47
CA TRP A 13 14.34 7.83 6.13
C TRP A 13 14.73 6.78 5.08
N LEU A 14 13.82 6.47 4.16
CA LEU A 14 14.06 5.48 3.10
C LEU A 14 15.22 5.89 2.18
N GLN A 15 15.32 7.18 1.84
CA GLN A 15 16.42 7.72 1.04
C GLN A 15 17.77 7.52 1.74
N SER A 16 17.82 7.79 3.05
CA SER A 16 19.03 7.65 3.84
C SER A 16 19.47 6.19 3.92
N GLU A 17 18.51 5.28 4.15
CA GLU A 17 18.74 3.83 4.16
C GLU A 17 19.26 3.33 2.81
N LEU A 18 18.65 3.75 1.69
CA LEU A 18 19.07 3.38 0.34
C LEU A 18 20.49 3.87 -0.01
N ARG A 19 20.88 5.06 0.47
CA ARG A 19 22.23 5.58 0.32
C ARG A 19 23.24 4.80 1.16
N ALA A 20 22.90 4.47 2.41
CA ALA A 20 23.74 3.65 3.27
C ALA A 20 23.98 2.26 2.68
N VAL A 21 22.93 1.62 2.17
CA VAL A 21 23.00 0.32 1.48
C VAL A 21 23.86 0.40 0.22
N SER A 22 23.77 1.47 -0.55
CA SER A 22 24.58 1.66 -1.76
C SER A 22 26.06 1.93 -1.46
N ALA A 23 26.36 2.51 -0.30
CA ALA A 23 27.73 2.80 0.15
C ALA A 23 28.39 1.60 0.87
N SER A 24 27.60 0.68 1.43
CA SER A 24 28.14 -0.55 2.03
C SER A 24 28.61 -1.52 0.94
N SER A 25 29.90 -1.83 0.95
CA SER A 25 30.50 -2.89 0.13
C SER A 25 30.15 -4.29 0.64
N SER A 26 29.61 -4.40 1.85
CA SER A 26 29.14 -5.65 2.44
C SER A 26 27.72 -5.93 1.98
N LEU A 27 27.58 -6.94 1.12
CA LEU A 27 26.28 -7.49 0.71
C LEU A 27 25.39 -7.92 1.89
N ARG A 28 25.93 -8.05 3.12
CA ARG A 28 25.15 -8.42 4.31
C ARG A 28 24.28 -7.28 4.85
N ASP A 29 24.67 -6.03 4.67
CA ASP A 29 23.90 -4.88 5.19
C ASP A 29 22.75 -4.51 4.24
N ALA A 30 22.95 -4.73 2.94
CA ALA A 30 21.94 -4.57 1.88
C ALA A 30 20.81 -5.61 1.92
N LYS A 31 21.01 -6.75 2.60
CA LYS A 31 20.08 -7.90 2.59
C LYS A 31 18.86 -7.70 3.49
N ASN A 32 18.81 -6.63 4.28
CA ASN A 32 17.77 -6.43 5.27
C ASN A 32 16.62 -5.53 4.79
N LEU A 33 16.56 -5.18 3.50
CA LEU A 33 15.50 -4.33 2.96
C LEU A 33 14.89 -4.94 1.69
N ILE A 34 13.58 -5.16 1.72
CA ILE A 34 12.78 -5.57 0.55
C ILE A 34 11.76 -4.48 0.28
N ILE A 35 11.82 -3.85 -0.88
CA ILE A 35 10.88 -2.81 -1.27
C ILE A 35 9.88 -3.39 -2.28
N MET A 36 8.58 -3.28 -1.98
CA MET A 36 7.49 -3.80 -2.80
C MET A 36 6.63 -2.67 -3.35
N ASP A 37 6.61 -2.54 -4.68
CA ASP A 37 5.76 -1.60 -5.39
C ASP A 37 4.39 -2.24 -5.65
N CYS A 38 3.34 -1.72 -5.01
CA CYS A 38 1.98 -2.26 -5.09
C CYS A 38 1.12 -1.59 -6.17
N ARG A 39 1.74 -0.81 -7.08
CA ARG A 39 1.05 -0.19 -8.23
C ARG A 39 0.89 -1.17 -9.38
N SER A 40 0.21 -0.72 -10.44
CA SER A 40 0.12 -1.50 -11.68
C SER A 40 1.51 -1.76 -12.27
N SER A 41 1.67 -2.87 -12.98
CA SER A 41 2.95 -3.17 -13.67
C SER A 41 3.33 -2.10 -14.70
N HIS A 42 2.35 -1.38 -15.25
CA HIS A 42 2.60 -0.26 -16.16
C HIS A 42 3.23 0.94 -15.42
N GLU A 43 2.66 1.36 -14.29
CA GLU A 43 3.24 2.46 -13.49
C GLU A 43 4.63 2.12 -12.97
N PHE A 44 4.87 0.85 -12.61
CA PHE A 44 6.18 0.36 -12.23
C PHE A 44 7.19 0.43 -13.38
N SER A 45 6.80 0.11 -14.61
CA SER A 45 7.70 0.16 -15.76
C SER A 45 8.11 1.58 -16.15
N GLU A 46 7.23 2.56 -15.93
CA GLU A 46 7.54 3.98 -16.18
C GLU A 46 8.57 4.51 -15.19
N CYS A 47 8.39 4.23 -13.90
CA CYS A 47 9.32 4.62 -12.85
C CYS A 47 9.10 3.77 -11.59
N HIS A 48 10.14 3.55 -10.78
CA HIS A 48 10.02 2.90 -9.48
C HIS A 48 11.24 3.22 -8.61
N ILE A 49 11.12 3.00 -7.30
CA ILE A 49 12.29 3.08 -6.41
C ILE A 49 13.30 2.02 -6.83
N ARG A 50 14.58 2.37 -6.90
CA ARG A 50 15.66 1.44 -7.24
C ARG A 50 15.60 0.19 -6.36
N SER A 51 15.75 -0.98 -6.99
CA SER A 51 15.69 -2.30 -6.35
C SER A 51 14.31 -2.68 -5.80
N ALA A 52 13.27 -1.86 -5.98
CA ALA A 52 11.90 -2.26 -5.69
C ALA A 52 11.44 -3.35 -6.65
N VAL A 53 10.50 -4.15 -6.19
CA VAL A 53 9.94 -5.24 -6.98
C VAL A 53 8.44 -5.06 -7.10
N ASN A 54 7.92 -5.16 -8.32
CA ASN A 54 6.50 -5.02 -8.57
C ASN A 54 5.69 -6.19 -8.02
N PHE A 55 4.67 -5.86 -7.25
CA PHE A 55 3.63 -6.77 -6.82
C PHE A 55 2.27 -6.25 -7.30
N SER A 56 1.94 -6.58 -8.55
CA SER A 56 0.61 -6.33 -9.10
C SER A 56 -0.25 -7.59 -8.97
N ILE A 57 -1.25 -7.54 -8.09
CA ILE A 57 -2.15 -8.67 -7.80
C ILE A 57 -3.59 -8.34 -8.24
N PRO A 58 -4.22 -9.18 -9.08
CA PRO A 58 -5.64 -9.01 -9.41
C PRO A 58 -6.54 -9.08 -8.17
N SER A 59 -7.61 -8.27 -8.14
CA SER A 59 -8.53 -8.12 -7.00
C SER A 59 -9.11 -9.45 -6.49
N ILE A 60 -9.37 -10.39 -7.39
CA ILE A 60 -9.85 -11.74 -7.03
C ILE A 60 -8.79 -12.53 -6.24
N MET A 61 -7.51 -12.44 -6.60
CA MET A 61 -6.44 -13.09 -5.87
C MET A 61 -6.21 -12.38 -4.53
N LEU A 62 -6.28 -11.05 -4.51
CA LEU A 62 -6.15 -10.26 -3.30
C LEU A 62 -7.21 -10.65 -2.25
N ARG A 63 -8.47 -10.82 -2.66
CA ARG A 63 -9.54 -11.30 -1.78
C ARG A 63 -9.25 -12.69 -1.20
N ARG A 64 -8.75 -13.61 -2.03
CA ARG A 64 -8.38 -14.96 -1.59
C ARG A 64 -7.19 -14.93 -0.62
N LEU A 65 -6.22 -14.06 -0.86
CA LEU A 65 -5.06 -13.85 0.00
C LEU A 65 -5.49 -13.30 1.36
N ALA A 66 -6.38 -12.30 1.38
CA ALA A 66 -6.94 -11.73 2.61
C ALA A 66 -7.71 -12.77 3.44
N ALA A 67 -8.43 -13.67 2.78
CA ALA A 67 -9.23 -14.71 3.42
C ALA A 67 -8.41 -15.95 3.87
N GLY A 68 -7.08 -15.95 3.74
CA GLY A 68 -6.27 -17.12 4.10
C GLY A 68 -6.30 -18.27 3.08
N LYS A 69 -7.02 -18.13 1.96
CA LYS A 69 -7.30 -19.23 1.01
C LYS A 69 -6.16 -19.54 0.04
N ILE A 70 -5.22 -18.61 -0.10
CA ILE A 70 -3.99 -18.78 -0.88
C ILE A 70 -2.83 -18.15 -0.11
N ASP A 71 -1.61 -18.59 -0.41
CA ASP A 71 -0.39 -18.08 0.19
C ASP A 71 0.21 -16.92 -0.62
N LEU A 72 0.93 -16.01 0.03
CA LEU A 72 1.59 -14.87 -0.60
C LEU A 72 2.58 -15.32 -1.68
N LEU A 73 3.37 -16.37 -1.42
CA LEU A 73 4.34 -16.87 -2.40
C LEU A 73 3.66 -17.46 -3.65
N SER A 74 2.42 -17.95 -3.51
CA SER A 74 1.65 -18.51 -4.62
C SER A 74 1.10 -17.44 -5.56
N THR A 75 0.98 -16.18 -5.10
CA THR A 75 0.49 -15.07 -5.93
C THR A 75 1.60 -14.36 -6.70
N ILE A 76 2.86 -14.63 -6.37
CA ILE A 76 4.02 -13.96 -6.96
C ILE A 76 4.42 -14.67 -8.26
N LYS A 77 4.31 -13.94 -9.38
CA LYS A 77 4.77 -14.41 -10.70
C LYS A 77 6.25 -14.14 -10.97
N SER A 78 6.79 -13.07 -10.40
CA SER A 78 8.21 -12.70 -10.58
C SER A 78 9.10 -13.68 -9.80
N SER A 79 9.97 -14.40 -10.51
CA SER A 79 10.96 -15.29 -9.90
C SER A 79 11.92 -14.53 -8.99
N GLU A 80 12.28 -13.31 -9.38
CA GLU A 80 13.12 -12.42 -8.56
C GLU A 80 12.43 -12.04 -7.25
N LEU A 81 11.16 -11.62 -7.32
CA LEU A 81 10.39 -11.29 -6.11
C LEU A 81 10.27 -12.50 -5.20
N LYS A 82 9.99 -13.65 -5.79
CA LYS A 82 9.81 -14.90 -5.07
C LYS A 82 11.09 -15.30 -4.34
N GLU A 83 12.24 -15.22 -5.00
CA GLU A 83 13.54 -15.52 -4.40
C GLU A 83 13.89 -14.53 -3.28
N ARG A 84 13.71 -13.22 -3.51
CA ARG A 84 13.98 -12.20 -2.48
C ARG A 84 13.12 -12.38 -1.23
N ILE A 85 11.83 -12.66 -1.43
CA ILE A 85 10.92 -12.93 -0.33
C ILE A 85 11.28 -14.24 0.35
N GLN A 86 11.59 -15.32 -0.37
CA GLN A 86 12.00 -16.59 0.25
C GLN A 86 13.26 -16.46 1.10
N ASN A 87 14.26 -15.71 0.62
CA ASN A 87 15.55 -15.57 1.31
C ASN A 87 15.53 -14.51 2.42
N GLY A 88 14.68 -13.49 2.31
CA GLY A 88 14.57 -12.39 3.26
C GLY A 88 13.31 -12.44 4.15
N TYR A 89 12.48 -13.48 4.01
CA TYR A 89 11.24 -13.59 4.77
C TYR A 89 11.51 -13.56 6.27
N LYS A 90 10.77 -12.73 7.02
CA LYS A 90 10.92 -12.53 8.48
C LYS A 90 12.26 -11.96 8.96
N VAL A 91 13.28 -11.90 8.09
CA VAL A 91 14.62 -11.37 8.42
C VAL A 91 14.73 -9.91 7.97
N SER A 92 14.31 -9.62 6.74
CA SER A 92 14.36 -8.29 6.15
C SER A 92 13.18 -7.42 6.60
N LEU A 93 13.41 -6.11 6.64
CA LEU A 93 12.37 -5.10 6.68
C LEU A 93 11.71 -5.02 5.30
N ILE A 94 10.38 -5.21 5.27
CA ILE A 94 9.58 -5.09 4.06
C ILE A 94 8.94 -3.70 4.03
N VAL A 95 9.22 -2.93 2.98
CA VAL A 95 8.62 -1.63 2.73
C VAL A 95 7.59 -1.77 1.63
N LEU A 96 6.33 -1.46 1.95
CA LEU A 96 5.24 -1.41 0.96
C LEU A 96 5.02 0.03 0.52
N TYR A 97 4.82 0.26 -0.77
CA TYR A 97 4.41 1.58 -1.26
C TYR A 97 3.48 1.49 -2.46
N ASN A 98 2.77 2.57 -2.69
CA ASN A 98 1.79 2.74 -3.75
C ASN A 98 1.63 4.25 -4.04
N ASP A 99 1.04 4.62 -5.19
CA ASP A 99 0.84 6.03 -5.58
C ASP A 99 -0.45 6.65 -5.02
N VAL A 100 -1.02 6.05 -3.97
CA VAL A 100 -2.10 6.70 -3.22
C VAL A 100 -1.43 7.62 -2.23
N GLY A 101 -1.49 8.92 -2.53
CA GLY A 101 -1.28 9.92 -1.50
C GLY A 101 -2.21 9.60 -0.35
N VAL A 102 -1.65 9.59 0.87
CA VAL A 102 -2.50 9.57 2.06
C VAL A 102 -3.29 10.87 1.99
N ASN A 103 -4.54 10.79 1.52
CA ASN A 103 -5.53 11.78 1.85
C ASN A 103 -5.72 11.64 3.36
N THR A 104 -4.83 12.23 4.14
CA THR A 104 -5.12 12.53 5.53
C THR A 104 -6.36 13.38 5.43
N GLY A 105 -7.53 12.79 5.71
CA GLY A 105 -8.78 13.49 5.74
C GLY A 105 -8.65 14.60 6.76
N SER A 106 -8.19 15.77 6.32
CA SER A 106 -8.67 17.00 6.89
C SER A 106 -10.16 16.95 6.66
N VAL A 107 -10.90 16.59 7.71
CA VAL A 107 -12.32 16.85 7.80
C VAL A 107 -12.46 18.36 7.58
N THR A 108 -12.66 18.74 6.33
CA THR A 108 -13.02 20.11 5.99
C THR A 108 -14.51 20.18 6.28
N ILE A 109 -14.83 20.54 7.53
CA ILE A 109 -16.15 21.09 7.85
C ILE A 109 -16.30 22.31 6.92
N THR A 110 -17.03 22.12 5.84
CA THR A 110 -17.38 23.24 4.95
C THR A 110 -18.63 23.83 5.55
N SER A 111 -18.47 24.92 6.30
CA SER A 111 -19.61 25.75 6.71
C SER A 111 -20.24 26.37 5.48
N THR A 112 -21.51 26.08 5.23
CA THR A 112 -22.41 27.01 4.52
C THR A 112 -23.80 26.91 5.11
N ASP A 113 -24.19 27.97 5.81
CA ASP A 113 -25.57 28.29 6.17
C ASP A 113 -26.47 28.33 4.92
N THR A 114 -27.72 27.85 5.02
CA THR A 114 -28.94 28.68 4.93
C THR A 114 -30.23 27.86 4.72
N ASN A 115 -31.28 28.33 5.40
CA ASN A 115 -32.72 28.21 5.12
C ASN A 115 -33.52 26.96 5.54
N ILE A 116 -34.20 27.15 6.68
CA ILE A 116 -35.46 26.50 7.06
C ILE A 116 -36.60 27.09 6.21
N SER A 117 -37.29 26.26 5.42
CA SER A 117 -38.74 26.38 5.21
C SER A 117 -39.38 25.08 4.66
N ASN A 118 -40.43 24.65 5.38
CA ASN A 118 -41.61 23.85 4.98
C ASN A 118 -41.55 22.31 4.76
N LEU A 119 -42.49 21.64 5.44
CA LEU A 119 -42.96 20.22 5.46
C LEU A 119 -44.14 20.02 4.43
N PRO A 120 -44.83 18.86 4.23
CA PRO A 120 -44.60 17.40 4.40
C PRO A 120 -44.92 16.53 3.12
N ASN A 121 -44.94 15.18 3.27
CA ASN A 121 -45.47 14.07 2.42
C ASN A 121 -44.51 13.49 1.36
N ASP A 122 -44.39 12.16 1.12
CA ASP A 122 -45.37 11.07 1.25
C ASP A 122 -44.71 9.69 1.46
N GLN A 123 -45.48 8.73 1.99
CA GLN A 123 -45.06 7.38 2.40
C GLN A 123 -45.18 6.31 1.29
N SER A 124 -44.31 5.27 1.39
CA SER A 124 -44.43 3.88 0.90
C SER A 124 -44.22 3.62 -0.61
N SER A 125 -43.45 2.63 -1.09
CA SER A 125 -43.25 1.27 -0.58
C SER A 125 -42.05 0.51 -1.22
N SER A 126 -41.30 -0.20 -0.36
CA SER A 126 -40.83 -1.60 -0.48
C SER A 126 -39.95 -2.06 -1.67
N MET A 127 -38.64 -2.26 -1.42
CA MET A 127 -38.02 -3.60 -1.28
C MET A 127 -36.52 -3.47 -0.92
N ASP A 128 -36.20 -3.46 0.37
CA ASP A 128 -34.82 -3.42 0.86
C ASP A 128 -34.18 -4.81 0.78
N TYR A 129 -33.28 -5.01 -0.18
CA TYR A 129 -32.34 -6.13 -0.14
C TYR A 129 -31.14 -5.72 0.73
N LEU A 130 -31.09 -6.32 1.92
CA LEU A 130 -30.08 -6.13 2.95
C LEU A 130 -28.70 -6.63 2.49
N GLY A 131 -27.67 -5.79 2.64
CA GLY A 131 -26.30 -6.26 2.89
C GLY A 131 -25.27 -6.15 1.75
N SER A 132 -25.04 -4.96 1.21
CA SER A 132 -23.79 -4.66 0.48
C SER A 132 -22.95 -3.66 1.26
N ASN A 133 -22.12 -4.17 2.17
CA ASN A 133 -20.98 -3.42 2.70
C ASN A 133 -19.87 -3.36 1.63
N ASN A 134 -20.12 -2.66 0.53
CA ASN A 134 -19.04 -2.20 -0.33
C ASN A 134 -18.54 -0.88 0.26
N THR A 135 -17.66 -0.98 1.26
CA THR A 135 -16.63 0.04 1.38
C THR A 135 -15.88 -0.01 0.07
N ASP A 136 -16.10 1.01 -0.76
CA ASP A 136 -15.41 1.25 -2.01
C ASP A 136 -13.94 1.49 -1.66
N LEU A 137 -13.23 0.39 -1.40
CA LEU A 137 -11.81 0.36 -1.20
C LEU A 137 -11.24 0.60 -2.60
N THR A 138 -10.87 1.84 -2.87
CA THR A 138 -9.82 2.18 -3.84
C THR A 138 -8.83 1.01 -3.86
N GLY A 139 -8.83 0.22 -4.94
CA GLY A 139 -8.25 -1.13 -4.95
C GLY A 139 -6.79 -1.18 -4.50
N SER A 140 -6.12 -0.06 -4.58
CA SER A 140 -4.73 0.18 -4.22
C SER A 140 -4.52 0.27 -2.68
N ASP A 141 -5.41 0.95 -1.93
CA ASP A 141 -5.39 0.94 -0.45
C ASP A 141 -5.74 -0.45 0.10
N SER A 142 -6.61 -1.18 -0.60
CA SER A 142 -6.92 -2.57 -0.28
C SER A 142 -5.71 -3.49 -0.40
N THR A 143 -4.80 -3.22 -1.35
CA THR A 143 -3.61 -4.04 -1.59
C THR A 143 -2.60 -3.90 -0.46
N ILE A 144 -2.26 -2.67 -0.09
CA ILE A 144 -1.39 -2.37 1.05
C ILE A 144 -1.97 -2.99 2.34
N ASN A 145 -3.27 -2.82 2.58
CA ASN A 145 -3.93 -3.37 3.77
C ASN A 145 -3.79 -4.89 3.89
N VAL A 146 -4.14 -5.60 2.81
CA VAL A 146 -4.11 -7.05 2.78
C VAL A 146 -2.69 -7.57 2.92
N LEU A 147 -1.72 -6.95 2.23
CA LEU A 147 -0.31 -7.33 2.33
C LEU A 147 0.26 -7.06 3.72
N TYR A 148 0.00 -5.88 4.27
CA TYR A 148 0.48 -5.51 5.60
C TYR A 148 -0.03 -6.48 6.65
N LYS A 149 -1.34 -6.78 6.65
CA LYS A 149 -1.95 -7.75 7.56
C LYS A 149 -1.36 -9.14 7.38
N ARG A 150 -1.26 -9.61 6.14
CA ARG A 150 -0.73 -10.94 5.86
C ARG A 150 0.72 -11.07 6.32
N LEU A 151 1.57 -10.11 5.96
CA LEU A 151 2.98 -10.09 6.35
C LEU A 151 3.16 -10.00 7.87
N LYS A 152 2.37 -9.16 8.58
CA LYS A 152 2.39 -9.12 10.05
C LYS A 152 1.93 -10.45 10.66
N GLN A 153 0.87 -11.06 10.14
CA GLN A 153 0.41 -12.39 10.58
C GLN A 153 1.50 -13.45 10.41
N ASP A 154 2.26 -13.38 9.34
CA ASP A 154 3.37 -14.30 9.06
C ASP A 154 4.63 -14.00 9.90
N GLY A 155 4.63 -12.92 10.69
CA GLY A 155 5.72 -12.50 11.58
C GLY A 155 6.79 -11.65 10.90
N CYS A 156 6.47 -11.03 9.76
CA CYS A 156 7.41 -10.17 9.05
C CYS A 156 7.44 -8.75 9.64
N ARG A 157 8.62 -8.13 9.58
CA ARG A 157 8.77 -6.70 9.82
C ARG A 157 8.31 -5.97 8.57
N VAL A 158 7.21 -5.23 8.67
CA VAL A 158 6.63 -4.51 7.53
C VAL A 158 6.23 -3.10 7.93
N VAL A 159 6.54 -2.15 7.04
CA VAL A 159 6.21 -0.73 7.14
C VAL A 159 5.64 -0.26 5.79
N SER A 160 4.87 0.82 5.81
CA SER A 160 4.38 1.49 4.61
C SER A 160 5.12 2.80 4.37
N LEU A 161 5.51 3.08 3.14
CA LEU A 161 6.06 4.38 2.78
C LEU A 161 4.93 5.40 2.63
N GLN A 162 5.00 6.50 3.38
CA GLN A 162 4.04 7.59 3.28
C GLN A 162 4.52 8.61 2.24
N VAL A 163 3.94 8.55 1.04
CA VAL A 163 4.28 9.47 -0.06
C VAL A 163 3.03 9.91 -0.82
N ASN A 164 3.00 11.17 -1.23
CA ASN A 164 1.89 11.72 -2.02
C ASN A 164 1.97 11.34 -3.49
N ARG A 165 3.19 11.31 -4.04
CA ARG A 165 3.50 10.79 -5.38
C ARG A 165 4.90 10.22 -5.40
N ILE A 166 5.03 8.98 -5.88
CA ILE A 166 6.33 8.33 -5.96
C ILE A 166 7.24 8.98 -7.01
N ILE A 167 6.64 9.52 -8.07
CA ILE A 167 7.35 10.25 -9.12
C ILE A 167 8.11 11.45 -8.54
N SER A 168 7.48 12.23 -7.64
CA SER A 168 8.12 13.37 -6.99
C SER A 168 9.32 12.94 -6.15
N VAL A 169 9.21 11.81 -5.43
CA VAL A 169 10.30 11.24 -4.63
C VAL A 169 11.48 10.84 -5.52
N ILE A 170 11.21 10.20 -6.65
CA ILE A 170 12.25 9.77 -7.58
C ILE A 170 12.96 10.99 -8.18
N TYR A 171 12.23 12.02 -8.63
CA TYR A 171 12.86 13.24 -9.15
C TYR A 171 13.74 13.96 -8.12
N GLU A 172 13.28 14.09 -6.87
CA GLU A 172 14.07 14.68 -5.79
C GLU A 172 15.36 13.89 -5.52
N TRP A 173 15.33 12.56 -5.65
CA TRP A 173 16.49 11.72 -5.37
C TRP A 173 17.52 11.69 -6.50
N TRP A 174 17.10 11.97 -7.74
CA TRP A 174 17.97 12.00 -8.92
C TRP A 174 18.46 13.43 -9.25
N GLY A 175 18.14 14.43 -8.42
CA GLY A 175 18.71 15.77 -8.51
C GLY A 175 18.19 16.61 -9.67
N ILE A 176 16.93 16.41 -10.08
CA ILE A 176 16.24 17.30 -11.02
C ILE A 176 15.27 18.18 -10.23
N VAL A 177 15.82 19.19 -9.55
CA VAL A 177 15.09 20.38 -9.06
C VAL A 177 15.97 21.59 -9.28
#